data_AF-A0A6A6ZTZ4-F1
#
_entry.id   AF-A0A6A6ZTZ4-F1
#
_cell.length_a   1.000
_cell.length_b   1.000
_cell.length_c   1.000
_cell.angle_alpha   90.00
_cell.angle_beta   90.00
_cell.angle_gamma   90.00
#
_symmetry.space_group_name_H-M   'P 1'
#
loop_
_entity.id
_entity.type
_entity.pdbx_description
1 polymer ?
#
loop_
_entity_poly.entity_id
_entity_poly.type
_entity_poly.pdbx_seq_one_letter_code
_entity_poly.pdbx_strand_id
1 'polypeptide(L)'
;MSTFTDHDAADRIRQSLTALSAVVREMTPTGAKPIPAHPDHFNLLARPFSETCLVCKLPGHSSANINASPRCRVALLSLIVFWEDVATHLTSLYQHSKRFHQAVQASQPTYEMRRDAGGLKGGDLEDVLVERVTRAWLKFVAHFSWIRAKANVVLAVGEVGRYEAVAAGLNGLLLGGLTLSDLYQRDIAQ
;
A
#
# COMPACT_ATOMS: atom_id res chain seq x y z
N MET A 1 27.59 15.59 23.73
CA MET A 1 27.03 15.85 22.38
C MET A 1 26.03 14.73 22.03
N SER A 2 24.83 14.74 22.60
CA SER A 2 23.83 13.65 22.39
C SER A 2 22.39 14.15 22.17
N THR A 3 22.18 15.47 22.10
CA THR A 3 20.85 16.08 22.00
C THR A 3 20.40 16.34 20.56
N PHE A 4 21.33 16.37 19.59
CA PHE A 4 21.00 16.64 18.18
C PHE A 4 20.35 15.43 17.48
N THR A 5 20.71 14.20 17.85
CA THR A 5 20.18 12.97 17.23
C THR A 5 18.75 12.65 17.66
N ASP A 6 18.41 12.92 18.92
CA ASP A 6 17.08 12.61 19.46
C ASP A 6 16.01 13.59 18.97
N HIS A 7 16.37 14.87 18.78
CA HIS A 7 15.45 15.87 18.24
C HIS A 7 15.09 15.58 16.78
N ASP A 8 16.08 15.21 15.97
CA ASP A 8 15.89 14.83 14.57
C ASP A 8 15.02 13.56 14.43
N ALA A 9 15.19 12.58 15.33
CA ALA A 9 14.37 11.37 15.33
C ALA A 9 12.92 11.67 15.72
N ALA A 10 12.69 12.47 16.76
CA ALA A 10 11.35 12.86 17.20
C ALA A 10 10.58 13.61 16.09
N ASP A 11 11.24 14.52 15.38
CA ASP A 11 10.63 15.24 14.26
C ASP A 11 10.31 14.33 13.07
N ARG A 12 11.21 13.40 12.71
CA ARG A 12 10.95 12.41 11.65
C ARG A 12 9.75 11.52 11.98
N ILE A 13 9.65 11.08 13.23
CA ILE A 13 8.51 10.29 13.72
C ILE A 13 7.22 11.10 13.56
N ARG A 14 7.20 12.34 14.07
CA ARG A 14 6.02 13.21 14.00
C ARG A 14 5.60 13.49 12.56
N GLN A 15 6.54 13.80 11.67
CA GLN A 15 6.26 14.03 10.26
C GLN A 15 5.67 12.78 9.59
N SER A 16 6.27 11.61 9.82
CA SER A 16 5.81 10.35 9.23
C SER A 16 4.44 9.91 9.78
N LEU A 17 4.19 10.07 11.08
CA LEU A 17 2.87 9.82 11.67
C LEU A 17 1.81 10.76 11.11
N THR A 18 2.15 12.04 10.90
CA THR A 18 1.22 13.03 10.32
C THR A 18 0.87 12.66 8.89
N ALA A 19 1.87 12.35 8.06
CA ALA A 19 1.68 11.94 6.68
C ALA A 19 0.84 10.65 6.59
N LEU A 20 1.22 9.61 7.34
CA LEU A 20 0.52 8.33 7.32
C LEU A 20 -0.89 8.42 7.90
N SER A 21 -1.14 9.29 8.88
CA SER A 21 -2.50 9.53 9.40
C SER A 21 -3.42 10.10 8.33
N ALA A 22 -2.93 11.02 7.50
CA ALA A 22 -3.69 11.55 6.37
C ALA A 22 -3.95 10.44 5.32
N VAL A 23 -2.91 9.69 4.96
CA VAL A 23 -3.00 8.56 4.02
C VAL A 23 -4.00 7.51 4.49
N VAL A 24 -3.94 7.11 5.77
CA VAL A 24 -4.85 6.10 6.34
C VAL A 24 -6.30 6.54 6.28
N ARG A 25 -6.60 7.82 6.53
CA ARG A 25 -7.96 8.36 6.37
C ARG A 25 -8.43 8.19 4.93
N GLU A 26 -7.54 8.48 3.97
CA GLU A 26 -7.82 8.38 2.54
C GLU A 26 -7.88 6.93 2.02
N MET A 27 -7.40 5.95 2.78
CA MET A 27 -7.56 4.53 2.47
C MET A 27 -8.95 3.98 2.80
N THR A 28 -9.80 4.75 3.48
CA THR A 28 -11.18 4.34 3.80
C THR A 28 -12.17 4.87 2.76
N PRO A 29 -13.26 4.15 2.43
CA PRO A 29 -14.26 4.64 1.49
C PRO A 29 -14.84 6.02 1.85
N THR A 30 -15.00 6.30 3.15
CA THR A 30 -15.52 7.57 3.68
C THR A 30 -14.53 8.71 3.59
N GLY A 31 -13.22 8.45 3.76
CA GLY A 31 -12.18 9.48 3.78
C GLY A 31 -11.41 9.62 2.46
N ALA A 32 -11.58 8.70 1.52
CA ALA A 32 -10.91 8.73 0.23
C ALA A 32 -11.22 10.02 -0.54
N LYS A 33 -10.22 10.59 -1.22
CA LYS A 33 -10.40 11.74 -2.10
C LYS A 33 -11.03 11.35 -3.45
N PRO A 34 -11.69 12.28 -4.16
CA PRO A 34 -12.09 12.06 -5.55
C PRO A 34 -10.87 11.72 -6.41
N ILE A 35 -11.05 10.84 -7.41
CA ILE A 35 -9.98 10.51 -8.35
C ILE A 35 -9.76 11.73 -9.26
N PRO A 36 -8.54 12.31 -9.30
CA PRO A 36 -8.25 13.40 -10.21
C PRO A 36 -8.15 12.90 -11.67
N ALA A 37 -8.31 13.80 -12.64
CA ALA A 37 -8.19 13.47 -14.06
C ALA A 37 -6.80 12.90 -14.44
N HIS A 38 -5.76 13.33 -13.71
CA HIS A 38 -4.38 12.88 -13.84
C HIS A 38 -3.89 12.44 -12.46
N PRO A 39 -4.09 11.16 -12.09
CA PRO A 39 -3.65 10.67 -10.79
C PRO A 39 -2.14 10.69 -10.70
N ASP A 40 -1.63 11.27 -9.62
CA ASP A 40 -0.23 11.35 -9.27
C ASP A 40 -0.09 11.01 -7.79
N HIS A 41 0.79 10.05 -7.47
CA HIS A 41 0.93 9.50 -6.12
C HIS A 41 -0.43 9.15 -5.45
N PHE A 42 -1.33 8.46 -6.17
CA PHE A 42 -2.72 8.30 -5.75
C PHE A 42 -3.14 6.83 -5.51
N ASN A 43 -3.80 6.57 -4.38
CA ASN A 43 -4.39 5.26 -4.11
C ASN A 43 -5.72 5.04 -4.83
N LEU A 44 -5.64 4.57 -6.08
CA LEU A 44 -6.80 4.24 -6.91
C LEU A 44 -7.63 3.05 -6.37
N LEU A 45 -7.16 2.33 -5.35
CA LEU A 45 -7.85 1.18 -4.76
C LEU A 45 -8.57 1.52 -3.45
N ALA A 46 -8.58 2.78 -3.00
CA ALA A 46 -9.17 3.15 -1.71
C ALA A 46 -10.69 2.94 -1.61
N ARG A 47 -11.41 2.94 -2.73
CA ARG A 47 -12.88 2.80 -2.77
C ARG A 47 -13.31 1.53 -3.52
N PRO A 48 -14.50 0.98 -3.25
CA PRO A 48 -15.14 0.05 -4.16
C PRO A 48 -15.59 0.80 -5.43
N PHE A 49 -15.44 0.19 -6.59
CA PHE A 49 -15.87 0.77 -7.88
C PHE A 49 -16.67 -0.25 -8.67
N SER A 50 -17.82 0.19 -9.20
CA SER A 50 -18.64 -0.59 -10.14
C SER A 50 -18.01 -0.61 -11.54
N GLU A 51 -17.42 0.51 -11.95
CA GLU A 51 -16.80 0.67 -13.26
C GLU A 51 -15.27 0.73 -13.14
N THR A 52 -14.60 -0.25 -13.76
CA THR A 52 -13.14 -0.35 -13.78
C THR A 52 -12.64 -0.58 -15.20
N CYS A 53 -11.43 -0.13 -15.49
CA CYS A 53 -10.77 -0.34 -16.77
C CYS A 53 -10.66 -1.84 -17.08
N LEU A 54 -11.03 -2.27 -18.29
CA LEU A 54 -10.99 -3.70 -18.67
C LEU A 54 -9.57 -4.29 -18.68
N VAL A 55 -8.57 -3.44 -18.89
CA VAL A 55 -7.15 -3.82 -18.94
C VAL A 55 -6.58 -3.91 -17.52
N CYS A 56 -6.37 -2.78 -16.85
CA CYS A 56 -5.68 -2.73 -15.55
C CYS A 56 -6.63 -2.84 -14.34
N LYS A 57 -7.95 -2.83 -14.54
CA LYS A 57 -8.95 -3.00 -13.47
C LYS A 57 -8.90 -1.91 -12.39
N LEU A 58 -8.30 -0.77 -12.72
CA LEU A 58 -8.35 0.45 -11.93
C LEU A 58 -9.47 1.37 -12.43
N PRO A 59 -10.06 2.20 -11.55
CA PRO A 59 -11.08 3.19 -11.89
C PRO A 59 -10.50 4.42 -12.60
N GLY A 60 -11.39 5.36 -12.97
CA GLY A 60 -11.03 6.71 -13.45
C GLY A 60 -10.62 6.79 -14.92
N HIS A 61 -10.53 5.64 -15.62
CA HIS A 61 -10.27 5.59 -17.05
C HIS A 61 -10.78 4.30 -17.67
N SER A 62 -10.82 4.26 -19.00
CA SER A 62 -11.07 3.06 -19.79
C SER A 62 -10.02 2.94 -20.89
N SER A 63 -9.61 1.70 -21.17
CA SER A 63 -8.70 1.35 -22.25
C SER A 63 -9.30 0.17 -23.01
N ALA A 64 -9.42 0.32 -24.32
CA ALA A 64 -10.01 -0.70 -25.19
C ALA A 64 -9.03 -1.84 -25.51
N ASN A 65 -7.72 -1.57 -25.53
CA ASN A 65 -6.69 -2.52 -25.92
C ASN A 65 -5.45 -2.37 -25.03
N ILE A 66 -4.91 -3.50 -24.57
CA ILE A 66 -3.68 -3.56 -23.77
C ILE A 66 -2.46 -3.00 -24.50
N ASN A 67 -2.36 -3.17 -25.82
CA ASN A 67 -1.22 -2.73 -26.63
C ASN A 67 -1.17 -1.20 -26.82
N ALA A 68 -2.24 -0.48 -26.47
CA ALA A 68 -2.36 0.97 -26.59
C ALA A 68 -3.03 1.55 -25.33
N SER A 69 -2.40 1.33 -24.17
CA SER A 69 -2.96 1.62 -22.84
C SER A 69 -2.16 2.68 -22.04
N PRO A 70 -1.89 3.89 -22.57
CA PRO A 70 -1.11 4.90 -21.84
C PRO A 70 -1.76 5.33 -20.52
N ARG A 71 -3.10 5.37 -20.47
CA ARG A 71 -3.85 5.68 -19.23
C ARG A 71 -3.70 4.59 -18.17
N CYS A 72 -3.63 3.31 -18.57
CA CYS A 72 -3.35 2.22 -17.64
C CYS A 72 -1.94 2.36 -17.04
N ARG A 73 -0.95 2.71 -17.87
CA ARG A 73 0.43 2.92 -17.41
C ARG A 73 0.48 4.06 -16.39
N VAL A 74 -0.12 5.21 -16.68
CA VAL A 74 -0.20 6.34 -15.74
C VAL A 74 -0.86 5.93 -14.43
N ALA A 75 -2.00 5.24 -14.48
CA ALA A 75 -2.72 4.79 -13.30
C ALA A 75 -1.91 3.81 -12.44
N LEU A 76 -1.26 2.82 -13.07
CA LEU A 76 -0.42 1.84 -12.38
C LEU A 76 0.82 2.48 -11.76
N LEU A 77 1.48 3.38 -12.49
CA LEU A 77 2.63 4.12 -11.97
C LEU A 77 2.24 4.98 -10.79
N SER A 78 1.17 5.77 -10.89
CA SER A 78 0.66 6.60 -9.79
C SER A 78 0.43 5.77 -8.52
N LEU A 79 -0.13 4.57 -8.66
CA LEU A 79 -0.37 3.66 -7.55
C LEU A 79 0.93 3.06 -6.99
N ILE A 80 1.92 2.75 -7.84
CA ILE A 80 3.24 2.29 -7.39
C ILE A 80 3.94 3.40 -6.60
N VAL A 81 3.97 4.63 -7.12
CA VAL A 81 4.65 5.76 -6.47
C VAL A 81 3.98 6.13 -5.14
N PHE A 82 2.64 6.05 -5.08
CA PHE A 82 1.92 6.18 -3.81
C PHE A 82 2.46 5.22 -2.74
N TRP A 83 2.73 3.96 -3.10
CA TRP A 83 3.27 2.98 -2.17
C TRP A 83 4.75 3.18 -1.86
N GLU A 84 5.54 3.74 -2.78
CA GLU A 84 6.92 4.17 -2.51
C GLU A 84 6.97 5.26 -1.42
N ASP A 85 6.08 6.25 -1.49
CA ASP A 85 5.96 7.30 -0.47
C ASP A 85 5.55 6.73 0.89
N VAL A 86 4.53 5.86 0.89
CA VAL A 86 4.08 5.18 2.11
C VAL A 86 5.21 4.35 2.70
N ALA A 87 5.96 3.60 1.89
CA ALA A 87 7.09 2.79 2.34
C ALA A 87 8.19 3.64 2.99
N THR A 88 8.46 4.84 2.47
CA THR A 88 9.42 5.79 3.06
C THR A 88 9.04 6.14 4.49
N HIS A 89 7.78 6.51 4.72
CA HIS A 89 7.29 6.87 6.05
C HIS A 89 7.24 5.67 7.00
N LEU A 90 6.79 4.50 6.55
CA LEU A 90 6.75 3.29 7.37
C LEU A 90 8.15 2.86 7.79
N THR A 91 9.11 2.91 6.89
CA THR A 91 10.51 2.59 7.17
C THR A 91 11.08 3.55 8.21
N SER A 92 10.80 4.85 8.07
CA SER A 92 11.22 5.86 9.05
C SER A 92 10.63 5.59 10.44
N LEU A 93 9.33 5.26 10.52
CA LEU A 93 8.70 4.91 11.79
C LEU A 93 9.27 3.62 12.39
N TYR A 94 9.54 2.61 11.56
CA TYR A 94 10.11 1.35 12.03
C TYR A 94 11.51 1.52 12.62
N GLN A 95 12.33 2.40 12.02
CA GLN A 95 13.69 2.67 12.49
C GLN A 95 13.75 3.50 13.77
N HIS A 96 12.78 4.40 14.00
CA HIS A 96 12.88 5.40 15.05
C HIS A 96 11.81 5.32 16.14
N SER A 97 10.64 4.75 15.87
CA SER A 97 9.54 4.63 16.85
C SER A 97 9.47 3.22 17.42
N LYS A 98 9.84 3.08 18.70
CA LYS A 98 9.73 1.82 19.45
C LYS A 98 8.30 1.27 19.45
N ARG A 99 7.30 2.14 19.61
CA ARG A 99 5.88 1.74 19.62
C ARG A 99 5.45 1.19 18.27
N PHE A 100 5.86 1.85 17.18
CA PHE A 100 5.55 1.39 15.84
C PHE A 100 6.25 0.05 15.52
N HIS A 101 7.53 -0.08 15.89
CA HIS A 101 8.26 -1.34 15.77
C HIS A 101 7.54 -2.49 16.49
N GLN A 102 7.08 -2.25 17.73
CA GLN A 102 6.32 -3.24 18.51
C GLN A 102 4.97 -3.57 17.87
N ALA A 103 4.24 -2.58 17.35
CA ALA A 103 2.98 -2.79 16.64
C ALA A 103 3.17 -3.65 15.37
N VAL A 104 4.25 -3.43 14.62
CA VAL A 104 4.61 -4.26 13.47
C VAL A 104 4.92 -5.70 13.91
N GLN A 105 5.72 -5.89 14.96
CA GLN A 105 6.04 -7.23 15.47
C GLN A 105 4.83 -7.99 16.03
N ALA A 106 3.86 -7.28 16.60
CA ALA A 106 2.63 -7.86 17.11
C ALA A 106 1.57 -8.11 16.03
N SER A 107 1.75 -7.56 14.83
CA SER A 107 0.80 -7.71 13.72
C SER A 107 0.73 -9.17 13.25
N GLN A 108 -0.49 -9.66 13.02
CA GLN A 108 -0.76 -10.99 12.49
C GLN A 108 -1.53 -10.86 11.17
N PRO A 109 -0.82 -10.60 10.05
CA PRO A 109 -1.46 -10.49 8.75
C PRO A 109 -2.08 -11.82 8.33
N THR A 110 -3.28 -11.77 7.75
CA THR A 110 -4.00 -12.93 7.20
C THR A 110 -4.33 -12.72 5.73
N TYR A 111 -4.62 -13.79 5.00
CA TYR A 111 -4.99 -13.71 3.59
C TYR A 111 -6.30 -12.94 3.39
N GLU A 112 -7.23 -13.02 4.33
CA GLU A 112 -8.52 -12.33 4.28
C GLU A 112 -8.42 -10.81 4.35
N MET A 113 -7.33 -10.26 4.91
CA MET A 113 -7.11 -8.81 4.97
C MET A 113 -7.09 -8.13 3.59
N ARG A 114 -6.76 -8.86 2.51
CA ARG A 114 -6.77 -8.34 1.12
C ARG A 114 -8.15 -7.84 0.65
N ARG A 115 -9.23 -8.38 1.23
CA ARG A 115 -10.61 -7.99 0.88
C ARG A 115 -10.99 -6.63 1.41
N ASP A 116 -10.24 -6.15 2.41
CA ASP A 116 -10.43 -4.85 2.99
C ASP A 116 -11.88 -4.58 3.48
N ALA A 117 -12.51 -5.63 4.02
CA ALA A 117 -13.91 -5.61 4.45
C ALA A 117 -14.06 -5.44 5.98
N GLY A 118 -12.94 -5.31 6.71
CA GLY A 118 -12.94 -5.15 8.17
C GLY A 118 -13.15 -3.69 8.60
N GLY A 119 -13.71 -3.51 9.80
CA GLY A 119 -13.78 -2.20 10.45
C GLY A 119 -12.41 -1.68 10.89
N LEU A 120 -12.38 -0.47 11.45
CA LEU A 120 -11.17 0.06 12.08
C LEU A 120 -10.86 -0.77 13.33
N LYS A 121 -9.60 -1.21 13.47
CA LYS A 121 -9.09 -1.77 14.71
C LYS A 121 -9.27 -0.75 15.85
N GLY A 122 -9.67 -1.20 17.02
CA GLY A 122 -9.54 -0.41 18.25
C GLY A 122 -8.16 -0.59 18.86
N GLY A 123 -7.64 0.43 19.55
CA GLY A 123 -6.36 0.34 20.25
C GLY A 123 -5.50 1.58 20.05
N ASP A 124 -4.20 1.39 20.22
CA ASP A 124 -3.20 2.45 20.05
C ASP A 124 -3.08 2.88 18.59
N LEU A 125 -2.71 4.15 18.38
CA LEU A 125 -2.61 4.76 17.06
C LEU A 125 -1.76 3.92 16.09
N GLU A 126 -0.61 3.43 16.56
CA GLU A 126 0.32 2.63 15.78
C GLU A 126 -0.27 1.27 15.37
N ASP A 127 -1.05 0.63 16.24
CA ASP A 127 -1.73 -0.64 15.92
C ASP A 127 -2.80 -0.44 14.83
N VAL A 128 -3.58 0.64 14.96
CA VAL A 128 -4.59 1.01 13.95
C VAL A 128 -3.92 1.32 12.62
N LEU A 129 -2.81 2.06 12.64
CA LEU A 129 -2.05 2.42 11.46
C LEU A 129 -1.48 1.18 10.77
N VAL A 130 -0.78 0.31 11.50
CA VAL A 130 -0.18 -0.92 10.96
C VAL A 130 -1.25 -1.81 10.34
N GLU A 131 -2.36 -2.07 11.04
CA GLU A 131 -3.41 -2.92 10.49
C GLU A 131 -4.02 -2.33 9.21
N ARG A 132 -4.36 -1.03 9.23
CA ARG A 132 -5.03 -0.36 8.11
C ARG A 132 -4.14 -0.31 6.87
N VAL A 133 -2.86 0.01 7.05
CA VAL A 133 -1.87 -0.01 5.97
C VAL A 133 -1.67 -1.44 5.46
N THR A 134 -1.61 -2.44 6.33
CA THR A 134 -1.46 -3.85 5.95
C THR A 134 -2.62 -4.34 5.08
N ARG A 135 -3.87 -4.02 5.45
CA ARG A 135 -5.06 -4.34 4.64
C ARG A 135 -5.01 -3.70 3.25
N ALA A 136 -4.70 -2.39 3.20
CA ALA A 136 -4.59 -1.66 1.95
C ALA A 136 -3.45 -2.20 1.06
N TRP A 137 -2.32 -2.55 1.66
CA TRP A 137 -1.18 -3.14 0.97
C TRP A 137 -1.53 -4.51 0.37
N LEU A 138 -2.14 -5.40 1.15
CA LEU A 138 -2.59 -6.71 0.67
C LEU A 138 -3.63 -6.60 -0.44
N LYS A 139 -4.52 -5.60 -0.39
CA LYS A 139 -5.45 -5.29 -1.48
C LYS A 139 -4.72 -4.91 -2.77
N PHE A 140 -3.67 -4.08 -2.67
CA PHE A 140 -2.84 -3.73 -3.82
C PHE A 140 -2.06 -4.93 -4.37
N VAL A 141 -1.43 -5.74 -3.51
CA VAL A 141 -0.71 -6.95 -3.94
C VAL A 141 -1.66 -7.97 -4.61
N ALA A 142 -2.88 -8.13 -4.07
CA ALA A 142 -3.89 -8.99 -4.68
C ALA A 142 -4.34 -8.46 -6.05
N HIS A 143 -4.57 -7.16 -6.15
CA HIS A 143 -4.88 -6.51 -7.42
C HIS A 143 -3.75 -6.71 -8.45
N PHE A 144 -2.50 -6.40 -8.09
CA PHE A 144 -1.36 -6.50 -9.00
C PHE A 144 -1.12 -7.95 -9.42
N SER A 145 -1.22 -8.91 -8.50
CA SER A 145 -1.14 -10.35 -8.80
C SER A 145 -2.16 -10.77 -9.86
N TRP A 146 -3.40 -10.30 -9.75
CA TRP A 146 -4.45 -10.61 -10.72
C TRP A 146 -4.18 -10.05 -12.11
N ILE A 147 -3.57 -8.86 -12.20
CA ILE A 147 -3.27 -8.21 -13.48
C ILE A 147 -1.82 -8.41 -13.94
N ARG A 148 -1.00 -9.23 -13.27
CA ARG A 148 0.46 -9.27 -13.45
C ARG A 148 0.89 -9.44 -14.91
N ALA A 149 0.28 -10.39 -15.62
CA ALA A 149 0.56 -10.61 -17.04
C ALA A 149 0.27 -9.36 -17.89
N LYS A 150 -0.81 -8.63 -17.58
CA LYS A 150 -1.16 -7.39 -18.28
C LYS A 150 -0.26 -6.23 -17.87
N ALA A 151 0.08 -6.13 -16.59
CA ALA A 151 1.00 -5.11 -16.08
C ALA A 151 2.37 -5.21 -16.77
N ASN A 152 2.88 -6.42 -17.01
CA ASN A 152 4.15 -6.64 -17.73
C ASN A 152 4.12 -6.22 -19.21
N VAL A 153 2.94 -6.05 -19.81
CA VAL A 153 2.79 -5.49 -21.18
C VAL A 153 2.63 -3.98 -21.13
N VAL A 154 1.93 -3.46 -20.12
CA VAL A 154 1.61 -2.03 -19.98
C VAL A 154 2.79 -1.23 -19.42
N LEU A 155 3.58 -1.82 -18.52
CA LEU A 155 4.70 -1.19 -17.83
C LEU A 155 6.02 -1.57 -18.50
N ALA A 156 6.96 -0.63 -18.51
CA ALA A 156 8.35 -0.92 -18.90
C ALA A 156 9.05 -1.78 -17.83
N VAL A 157 10.13 -2.47 -18.20
CA VAL A 157 10.89 -3.35 -17.30
C VAL A 157 11.32 -2.64 -16.01
N GLY A 158 11.82 -1.41 -16.11
CA GLY A 158 12.21 -0.63 -14.94
C GLY A 158 11.04 -0.26 -14.02
N GLU A 159 9.83 -0.13 -14.57
CA GLU A 159 8.62 0.20 -13.81
C GLU A 159 8.06 -1.02 -13.08
N VAL A 160 8.16 -2.20 -13.70
CA VAL A 160 7.90 -3.47 -13.01
C VAL A 160 8.91 -3.66 -11.87
N GLY A 161 10.18 -3.35 -12.11
CA GLY A 161 11.23 -3.41 -11.08
C GLY A 161 10.93 -2.51 -9.86
N ARG A 162 10.33 -1.33 -10.07
CA ARG A 162 9.88 -0.46 -8.98
C ARG A 162 8.81 -1.12 -8.11
N TYR A 163 7.80 -1.74 -8.73
CA TYR A 163 6.80 -2.53 -8.00
C TYR A 163 7.46 -3.65 -7.18
N GLU A 164 8.38 -4.40 -7.78
CA GLU A 164 9.04 -5.53 -7.12
C GLU A 164 9.89 -5.08 -5.92
N ALA A 165 10.58 -3.95 -6.03
CA ALA A 165 11.34 -3.37 -4.92
C ALA A 165 10.44 -2.94 -3.76
N VAL A 166 9.33 -2.24 -4.04
CA VAL A 166 8.34 -1.86 -3.02
C VAL A 166 7.72 -3.10 -2.39
N ALA A 167 7.41 -4.11 -3.20
CA ALA A 167 6.81 -5.35 -2.72
C ALA A 167 7.75 -6.11 -1.78
N ALA A 168 9.04 -6.22 -2.11
CA ALA A 168 10.03 -6.82 -1.23
C ALA A 168 10.13 -6.06 0.11
N GLY A 169 10.21 -4.73 0.07
CA GLY A 169 10.31 -3.90 1.28
C GLY A 169 9.08 -3.99 2.18
N LEU A 170 7.89 -3.80 1.62
CA LEU A 170 6.64 -3.79 2.39
C LEU A 170 6.20 -5.19 2.84
N ASN A 171 6.47 -6.25 2.06
CA ASN A 171 6.26 -7.61 2.55
C ASN A 171 7.23 -7.95 3.70
N GLY A 172 8.49 -7.53 3.60
CA GLY A 172 9.47 -7.67 4.68
C GLY A 172 9.00 -6.98 5.97
N LEU A 173 8.55 -5.73 5.85
CA LEU A 173 8.14 -4.91 6.99
C LEU A 173 6.78 -5.31 7.56
N LEU A 174 5.74 -5.38 6.74
CA LEU A 174 4.34 -5.56 7.22
C LEU A 174 3.95 -7.03 7.35
N LEU A 175 4.57 -7.92 6.57
CA LEU A 175 4.17 -9.32 6.45
C LEU A 175 5.21 -10.30 7.02
N GLY A 176 6.28 -9.80 7.65
CA GLY A 176 7.38 -10.63 8.14
C GLY A 176 8.08 -11.42 7.03
N GLY A 177 8.10 -10.87 5.80
CA GLY A 177 8.68 -11.49 4.62
C GLY A 177 7.74 -12.44 3.86
N LEU A 178 6.53 -12.68 4.36
CA LEU A 178 5.54 -13.54 3.70
C LEU A 178 4.95 -12.86 2.46
N THR A 179 4.67 -13.67 1.43
CA THR A 179 3.90 -13.25 0.26
C THR A 179 2.41 -13.52 0.45
N LEU A 180 1.58 -12.98 -0.46
CA LEU A 180 0.14 -13.27 -0.45
C LEU A 180 -0.16 -14.78 -0.60
N SER A 181 0.67 -15.51 -1.36
CA SER A 181 0.55 -16.97 -1.52
C SER A 181 0.88 -17.71 -0.23
N ASP A 182 1.89 -17.27 0.51
CA ASP A 182 2.27 -17.89 1.79
C ASP A 182 1.16 -17.68 2.84
N LEU A 183 0.57 -16.47 2.87
CA LEU A 183 -0.58 -16.18 3.73
C LEU A 183 -1.78 -17.08 3.39
N TYR A 184 -2.04 -17.32 2.10
CA TYR A 184 -3.11 -18.22 1.67
C TYR A 184 -2.88 -19.66 2.13
N GLN A 185 -1.66 -20.17 1.96
CA GLN A 185 -1.30 -21.52 2.39
C GLN A 185 -1.44 -21.70 3.90
N ARG A 186 -1.00 -20.68 4.67
CA ARG A 186 -1.14 -20.67 6.13
C ARG A 186 -2.60 -20.71 6.57
N ASP A 187 -3.47 -19.93 5.93
CA ASP A 187 -4.89 -19.86 6.30
C ASP A 187 -5.65 -21.16 5.93
N ILE A 188 -5.22 -21.91 4.91
CA ILE A 188 -5.81 -23.24 4.58
C ILE A 188 -5.32 -24.33 5.51
N ALA A 189 -4.08 -24.23 6.01
CA ALA A 189 -3.49 -25.24 6.88
C ALA A 189 -4.03 -25.19 8.33
N GLN A 190 -4.89 -24.23 8.65
CA GLN A 190 -5.57 -24.05 9.95
C GLN A 190 -6.99 -24.59 9.88
#